data_AF-A0A9N9IBL9-F1
#
_entry.id   AF-A0A9N9IBL9-F1
#
_cell.length_a   1.000
_cell.length_b   1.000
_cell.length_c   1.000
_cell.angle_alpha   90.00
_cell.angle_beta   90.00
_cell.angle_gamma   90.00
#
_symmetry.space_group_name_H-M   'P 1'
#
loop_
_entity.id
_entity.type
_entity.pdbx_description
1 polymer ?
#
loop_
_entity_poly.entity_id
_entity_poly.type
_entity_poly.pdbx_seq_one_letter_code
_entity_poly.pdbx_strand_id
1 'polypeptide(L)' 'MTKITPSELETIIKEAPNTKATRPSKISNEMLKHLGLQAKATILDLLNNCLTLYN' A
#
# COMPACT_ATOMS: atom_id res chain seq x y z
N MET A 1 -2.77 13.03 12.58
CA MET A 1 -3.62 12.42 11.53
C MET A 1 -4.15 11.08 12.01
N THR A 2 -5.30 10.64 11.47
CA THR A 2 -5.84 9.30 11.72
C THR A 2 -4.94 8.25 11.05
N LYS A 3 -4.65 7.14 11.75
CA LYS A 3 -3.89 6.02 11.19
C LYS A 3 -4.72 5.30 10.13
N ILE A 4 -4.05 4.79 9.11
CA ILE A 4 -4.63 3.87 8.13
C ILE A 4 -4.84 2.52 8.83
N THR A 5 -6.01 1.94 8.63
CA THR A 5 -6.38 0.60 9.12
C THR A 5 -6.04 -0.48 8.09
N PRO A 6 -5.93 -1.76 8.50
CA PRO A 6 -5.74 -2.87 7.57
C PRO A 6 -6.82 -2.93 6.49
N SER A 7 -8.08 -2.71 6.85
CA SER A 7 -9.22 -2.77 5.91
C SER A 7 -9.17 -1.65 4.86
N GLU A 8 -8.74 -0.46 5.24
CA GLU A 8 -8.52 0.65 4.31
C GLU A 8 -7.38 0.32 3.33
N LEU A 9 -6.27 -0.22 3.84
CA LEU A 9 -5.16 -0.64 2.98
C LEU A 9 -5.57 -1.74 1.99
N GLU A 10 -6.36 -2.73 2.43
CA GLU A 10 -6.88 -3.77 1.54
C GLU A 10 -7.80 -3.23 0.47
N THR A 11 -8.68 -2.28 0.83
CA THR A 11 -9.58 -1.61 -0.11
C THR A 11 -8.77 -0.86 -1.18
N ILE A 12 -7.77 -0.09 -0.77
CA ILE A 12 -6.88 0.67 -1.67
C ILE A 12 -6.14 -0.28 -2.63
N ILE A 13 -5.57 -1.38 -2.12
CA ILE A 13 -4.86 -2.37 -2.95
C ILE A 13 -5.80 -3.03 -3.96
N LYS A 14 -7.05 -3.33 -3.55
CA LYS A 14 -8.05 -3.97 -4.41
C LYS A 14 -8.50 -3.03 -5.53
N GLU A 15 -8.72 -1.76 -5.21
CA GLU A 15 -9.16 -0.72 -6.15
C GLU A 15 -8.05 -0.24 -7.07
N ALA A 16 -6.78 -0.51 -6.75
CA ALA A 16 -5.65 -0.10 -7.56
C ALA A 16 -5.74 -0.69 -8.98
N PRO A 17 -5.61 0.14 -10.03
CA PRO A 17 -5.73 -0.32 -11.41
C PRO A 17 -4.58 -1.27 -11.74
N ASN A 18 -4.88 -2.34 -12.46
CA ASN A 18 -3.95 -3.43 -12.78
C ASN A 18 -2.71 -2.99 -13.60
N THR A 19 -2.69 -1.75 -14.04
CA THR A 19 -1.65 -1.16 -14.86
C THR A 19 -0.35 -0.96 -14.07
N LYS A 20 0.72 -0.67 -14.81
CA LYS A 20 1.99 -0.25 -14.21
C LYS A 20 1.77 1.01 -13.38
N ALA A 21 2.50 1.12 -12.28
CA ALA A 21 2.63 2.40 -11.59
C ALA A 21 3.05 3.48 -12.60
N THR A 22 2.60 4.73 -12.38
CA THR A 22 2.70 5.86 -13.33
C THR A 22 4.13 6.25 -13.73
N ARG A 23 5.16 5.59 -13.20
CA ARG A 23 6.60 5.81 -13.45
C ARG A 23 7.24 4.57 -14.08
N PRO A 24 8.43 4.67 -14.72
CA PRO A 24 9.14 3.52 -15.27
C PRO A 24 9.62 2.59 -14.14
N SER A 25 8.68 1.81 -13.65
CA SER A 25 8.79 0.86 -12.57
C SER A 25 8.49 -0.51 -13.17
N LYS A 26 9.29 -1.52 -12.78
CA LYS A 26 8.99 -2.92 -13.11
C LYS A 26 7.82 -3.46 -12.26
N ILE A 27 7.33 -2.68 -11.31
CA ILE A 27 6.25 -3.04 -10.37
C ILE A 27 4.92 -2.52 -10.91
N SER A 28 3.98 -3.45 -11.11
CA SER A 28 2.57 -3.14 -11.36
C SER A 28 1.78 -3.16 -10.06
N ASN A 29 0.64 -2.46 -10.03
CA ASN A 29 -0.22 -2.51 -8.85
C ASN A 29 -0.82 -3.91 -8.64
N GLU A 30 -0.88 -4.75 -9.68
CA GLU A 30 -1.29 -6.16 -9.55
C GLU A 30 -0.41 -6.93 -8.58
N MET A 31 0.89 -6.62 -8.54
CA MET A 31 1.79 -7.27 -7.59
C MET A 31 1.37 -7.03 -6.14
N LEU A 32 0.76 -5.87 -5.85
CA LEU A 32 0.27 -5.51 -4.52
C LEU A 32 -0.89 -6.43 -4.08
N LYS A 33 -1.73 -6.87 -5.02
CA LYS A 33 -2.87 -7.75 -4.74
C LYS A 33 -2.43 -9.17 -4.35
N HIS A 34 -1.29 -9.59 -4.86
CA HIS A 34 -0.70 -10.91 -4.59
C HIS A 34 0.27 -10.94 -3.40
N LEU A 35 0.46 -9.82 -2.70
CA LEU A 35 1.31 -9.79 -1.51
C LEU A 35 0.72 -10.64 -0.38
N GLY A 36 1.59 -11.36 0.31
CA GLY A 36 1.25 -12.05 1.55
C GLY A 36 0.94 -11.08 2.70
N LEU A 37 0.30 -11.60 3.75
CA LEU A 37 -0.14 -10.81 4.90
C LEU A 37 1.01 -10.03 5.57
N GLN A 38 2.18 -10.65 5.72
CA GLN A 38 3.34 -9.99 6.34
C GLN A 38 3.81 -8.78 5.53
N ALA A 39 3.85 -8.87 4.20
CA ALA A 39 4.24 -7.76 3.34
C ALA A 39 3.22 -6.61 3.40
N LYS A 40 1.92 -6.93 3.43
CA LYS A 40 0.86 -5.93 3.63
C LYS A 40 0.96 -5.25 5.00
N ALA A 41 1.29 -5.99 6.05
CA ALA A 41 1.52 -5.42 7.38
C ALA A 41 2.73 -4.46 7.40
N THR A 42 3.85 -4.83 6.76
CA THR A 42 5.01 -3.95 6.63
C THR A 42 4.69 -2.66 5.86
N ILE A 43 3.89 -2.75 4.79
CA ILE A 43 3.42 -1.56 4.06
C ILE A 43 2.56 -0.67 4.96
N LEU A 44 1.64 -1.26 5.73
CA LEU A 44 0.78 -0.52 6.65
C LEU A 44 1.60 0.26 7.69
N ASP A 45 2.59 -0.39 8.28
CA ASP A 45 3.49 0.23 9.27
C ASP A 45 4.31 1.36 8.63
N LEU A 46 4.85 1.13 7.44
CA LEU A 46 5.59 2.15 6.69
C LEU A 46 4.73 3.39 6.43
N LEU A 47 3.51 3.21 5.91
CA LEU A 47 2.60 4.31 5.62
C LEU A 47 2.22 5.09 6.89
N ASN A 48 1.90 4.39 7.97
CA ASN A 48 1.55 5.03 9.25
C ASN A 48 2.74 5.75 9.89
N ASN A 49 3.97 5.23 9.73
CA ASN A 49 5.18 5.91 10.16
C ASN A 49 5.40 7.21 9.36
N CYS A 50 5.21 7.19 8.04
CA CYS A 50 5.29 8.40 7.21
C CYS A 50 4.28 9.47 7.64
N LEU A 51 3.05 9.08 7.99
CA LEU A 51 2.02 10.00 8.52
C LEU A 51 2.39 10.60 9.89
N THR A 52 3.22 9.90 10.65
CA THR A 52 3.67 10.34 11.97
C THR A 52 4.86 11.30 11.85
N LEU A 53 5.85 10.96 11.00
CA LEU A 53 7.10 11.69 10.80
C LEU A 53 6.96 13.00 10.00
N TYR A 54 5.85 13.23 9.33
CA TYR A 54 5.58 14.50 8.62
C TYR A 54 5.12 15.63 9.56
N ASN A 55 5.21 15.42 10.88
CA ASN A 55 5.05 16.44 11.94
C ASN A 55 6.40 16.66 12.65
#